data_AF-X1RJ08-F1
#
_entry.id   AF-X1RJ08-F1
#
_cell.length_a   1.000
_cell.length_b   1.000
_cell.length_c   1.000
_cell.angle_alpha   90.00
_cell.angle_beta   90.00
_cell.angle_gamma   90.00
#
_symmetry.space_group_name_H-M   'P 1'
#
loop_
_entity.id
_entity.type
_entity.pdbx_description
1 polymer ?
#
loop_
_entity_poly.entity_id
_entity_poly.type
_entity_poly.pdbx_seq_one_letter_code
_entity_poly.pdbx_strand_id
1 'polypeptide(L)'
;MGGADLIVMLNDTPEARELMKYLASPKPQEIWAGLGGFLTPNKGVSIDVYPDELTKKMADMVVKAEVFRFDASDLMPAAVGAGSFWTGTLDYVAGEDLDTT
;
A
#
# COMPACT_ATOMS: atom_id res chain seq x y z
N MET A 1 0.88 -9.45 -3.21
CA MET A 1 1.95 -8.92 -2.35
C MET A 1 2.17 -7.48 -2.75
N GLY A 2 2.67 -6.62 -1.86
CA GLY A 2 3.11 -5.26 -2.18
C GLY A 2 3.11 -4.38 -0.94
N GLY A 3 3.59 -3.14 -1.07
CA GLY A 3 3.49 -2.13 -0.02
C GLY A 3 2.06 -1.66 0.23
N ALA A 4 1.84 -1.03 1.40
CA ALA A 4 0.60 -0.29 1.67
C ALA A 4 0.83 0.84 2.68
N ASP A 5 0.01 1.88 2.57
CA ASP A 5 -0.05 2.95 3.55
C ASP A 5 -1.09 2.64 4.64
N LEU A 6 -0.74 2.95 5.89
CA LEU A 6 -1.60 2.72 7.04
C LEU A 6 -1.92 4.04 7.74
N ILE A 7 -3.20 4.23 8.06
CA ILE A 7 -3.65 5.33 8.90
C ILE A 7 -3.61 4.84 10.34
N VAL A 8 -2.92 5.59 11.21
CA VAL A 8 -2.73 5.22 12.62
C VAL A 8 -3.26 6.33 13.52
N MET A 9 -4.02 5.94 14.55
CA MET A 9 -4.46 6.84 15.61
C MET A 9 -3.44 6.83 16.74
N LEU A 10 -2.70 7.94 16.90
CA LEU A 10 -1.65 8.06 17.92
C LEU A 10 -2.18 8.41 19.31
N ASN A 11 -3.32 9.11 19.37
CA ASN A 11 -4.00 9.44 20.61
C ASN A 11 -5.46 9.00 20.53
N ASP A 12 -5.92 8.28 21.55
CA ASP A 12 -7.25 7.68 21.57
C ASP A 12 -8.27 8.64 22.19
N THR A 13 -9.01 9.36 21.34
CA THR A 13 -10.13 10.20 21.74
C THR A 13 -11.40 9.83 20.97
N PRO A 14 -12.60 10.16 21.49
CA PRO A 14 -13.86 9.91 20.77
C PRO A 14 -13.87 10.51 19.36
N GLU A 15 -13.35 11.73 19.18
CA GLU A 15 -13.28 12.43 17.90
C GLU A 15 -12.33 11.74 16.93
N ALA A 16 -11.15 11.31 17.41
CA ALA A 16 -10.20 10.57 16.61
C ALA A 16 -10.78 9.22 16.15
N ARG A 17 -11.53 8.52 17.01
CA ARG A 17 -12.23 7.28 16.64
C ARG A 17 -13.27 7.50 15.56
N GLU A 18 -14.07 8.57 15.63
CA GLU A 18 -15.05 8.89 14.58
C GLU A 18 -14.36 9.22 13.25
N LEU A 19 -13.23 9.94 13.29
CA LEU A 19 -12.42 10.17 12.10
C LEU A 19 -11.89 8.87 11.50
N MET A 20 -11.34 7.96 12.32
CA MET A 20 -10.87 6.66 11.85
C MET A 20 -11.99 5.82 11.21
N LYS A 21 -13.19 5.83 11.80
CA LYS A 21 -14.37 5.17 11.22
C LYS A 21 -14.74 5.76 9.86
N TYR A 22 -14.73 7.09 9.76
CA TYR A 22 -14.97 7.78 8.49
C TYR A 22 -13.93 7.37 7.44
N LEU A 23 -12.63 7.45 7.75
CA LEU A 23 -11.54 7.10 6.84
C LEU A 23 -11.57 5.61 6.41
N ALA A 24 -12.02 4.72 7.28
CA ALA A 24 -12.22 3.31 6.97
C ALA A 24 -13.48 3.02 6.12
N SER A 25 -14.41 3.98 6.02
CA SER A 25 -15.64 3.83 5.23
C SER A 25 -15.40 3.99 3.72
N PRO A 26 -16.33 3.55 2.86
CA PRO A 26 -16.17 3.68 1.40
C PRO A 26 -16.03 5.13 0.92
N LYS A 27 -16.74 6.07 1.55
CA LYS A 27 -16.89 7.43 1.02
C LYS A 27 -15.58 8.20 0.78
N PRO A 28 -14.65 8.32 1.75
CA PRO A 28 -13.37 8.97 1.49
C PRO A 28 -12.48 8.18 0.53
N GLN A 29 -12.61 6.85 0.52
CA GLN A 29 -11.79 6.00 -0.34
C GLN A 29 -12.24 6.06 -1.81
N GLU A 30 -13.53 6.22 -2.09
CA GLU A 30 -14.06 6.56 -3.42
C GLU A 30 -13.48 7.88 -3.94
N ILE A 31 -13.34 8.89 -3.07
CA ILE A 31 -12.75 10.18 -3.43
C ILE A 31 -11.29 9.99 -3.85
N TRP A 32 -10.48 9.28 -3.07
CA TRP A 32 -9.08 9.00 -3.42
C TRP A 32 -8.94 8.12 -4.65
N ALA A 33 -9.75 7.07 -4.76
CA ALA A 33 -9.77 6.18 -5.92
C ALA A 33 -10.10 6.94 -7.21
N GLY A 34 -11.06 7.88 -7.16
CA GLY A 34 -11.41 8.72 -8.30
C GLY A 34 -10.35 9.74 -8.71
N LEU A 35 -9.47 10.14 -7.79
CA LEU A 35 -8.31 10.99 -8.11
C LEU A 35 -7.18 10.21 -8.78
N GLY A 36 -7.17 8.88 -8.67
CA GLY A 36 -6.11 8.01 -9.19
C GLY A 36 -4.88 7.92 -8.28
N GLY A 37 -3.95 7.02 -8.62
CA GLY A 37 -2.72 6.79 -7.83
C GLY A 37 -2.93 6.10 -6.48
N PHE A 38 -4.15 5.64 -6.19
CA PHE A 38 -4.55 4.99 -4.95
C PHE A 38 -5.29 3.69 -5.27
N LEU A 39 -5.12 2.66 -4.44
CA LEU A 39 -5.89 1.41 -4.50
C LEU A 39 -6.45 1.14 -3.11
N THR A 40 -7.70 0.67 -3.02
CA THR A 40 -8.31 0.31 -1.73
C THR A 40 -8.65 -1.18 -1.63
N PRO A 41 -8.46 -1.81 -0.45
CA PRO A 41 -8.99 -3.13 -0.15
C PRO A 41 -10.47 -3.13 0.25
N ASN A 42 -11.12 -1.97 0.37
CA ASN A 42 -12.50 -1.86 0.80
C ASN A 42 -13.47 -2.30 -0.29
N LYS A 43 -14.10 -3.46 -0.06
CA LYS A 43 -15.08 -4.07 -0.98
C LYS A 43 -16.36 -3.26 -1.18
N GLY A 44 -16.59 -2.23 -0.36
CA GLY A 44 -17.72 -1.30 -0.53
C GLY A 44 -17.47 -0.19 -1.55
N VAL A 45 -16.25 -0.04 -2.05
CA VAL A 45 -15.91 0.94 -3.10
C VAL A 45 -16.13 0.31 -4.47
N SER A 46 -16.93 0.94 -5.32
CA SER A 46 -17.13 0.48 -6.70
C SER A 46 -15.83 0.62 -7.49
N ILE A 47 -15.49 -0.39 -8.30
CA ILE A 47 -14.33 -0.34 -9.19
C ILE A 47 -14.49 0.73 -10.29
N ASP A 48 -15.73 1.11 -10.61
CA ASP A 48 -15.99 2.07 -11.69
C ASP A 48 -15.56 3.50 -11.34
N VAL A 49 -15.21 3.77 -10.08
CA VAL A 49 -14.71 5.09 -9.67
C VAL A 49 -13.30 5.37 -10.18
N TYR A 50 -12.51 4.34 -10.49
CA TYR A 50 -11.13 4.52 -10.93
C TYR A 50 -11.06 5.14 -12.33
N PRO A 51 -10.11 6.07 -12.58
CA PRO A 51 -10.09 6.89 -13.79
C PRO A 51 -9.67 6.15 -15.06
N ASP A 52 -8.99 5.00 -14.92
CA ASP A 52 -8.43 4.26 -16.06
C ASP A 52 -8.53 2.74 -15.87
N GLU A 53 -8.49 2.02 -17.00
CA GLU A 53 -8.68 0.56 -17.04
C GLU A 53 -7.54 -0.23 -16.39
N LEU A 54 -6.32 0.30 -16.35
CA LEU A 54 -5.20 -0.39 -15.70
C LEU A 54 -5.41 -0.35 -14.18
N THR A 55 -5.71 0.82 -13.62
CA THR A 55 -5.97 0.99 -12.20
C THR A 55 -7.21 0.21 -11.75
N LYS A 56 -8.27 0.17 -12.57
CA LYS A 56 -9.43 -0.71 -12.33
C LYS A 56 -9.05 -2.18 -12.20
N LYS A 57 -8.25 -2.69 -13.15
CA LYS A 57 -7.80 -4.09 -13.10
C LYS A 57 -6.97 -4.37 -11.85
N MET A 58 -6.09 -3.45 -11.46
CA MET A 58 -5.30 -3.59 -10.23
C MET A 58 -6.18 -3.61 -8.98
N ALA A 59 -7.13 -2.69 -8.85
CA ALA A 59 -8.04 -2.66 -7.71
C ALA A 59 -8.95 -3.91 -7.66
N ASP A 60 -9.39 -4.43 -8.81
CA ASP A 60 -10.16 -5.68 -8.89
C ASP A 60 -9.36 -6.88 -8.34
N MET A 61 -8.05 -6.95 -8.66
CA MET A 61 -7.16 -7.95 -8.09
C MET A 61 -7.01 -7.80 -6.57
N VAL A 62 -6.88 -6.56 -6.06
CA VAL A 62 -6.75 -6.30 -4.63
C VAL A 62 -7.98 -6.75 -3.86
N VAL A 63 -9.20 -6.39 -4.31
CA VAL A 63 -10.43 -6.74 -3.59
C VAL A 63 -10.83 -8.21 -3.71
N LYS A 64 -10.40 -8.90 -4.78
CA LYS A 64 -10.62 -10.34 -4.99
C LYS A 64 -9.55 -11.24 -4.36
N ALA A 65 -8.41 -10.69 -3.97
CA ALA A 65 -7.37 -11.47 -3.31
C ALA A 65 -7.90 -12.11 -2.02
N GLU A 66 -7.70 -13.42 -1.87
CA GLU A 66 -8.00 -14.11 -0.61
C GLU A 66 -7.09 -13.63 0.52
N VAL A 67 -5.83 -13.36 0.18
CA VAL A 67 -4.80 -12.90 1.11
C VAL A 67 -3.96 -11.82 0.45
N PHE A 68 -3.80 -10.70 1.14
CA PHE A 68 -2.75 -9.72 0.87
C PHE A 68 -1.61 -9.92 1.89
N ARG A 69 -0.37 -9.75 1.44
CA ARG A 69 0.80 -9.67 2.33
C ARG A 69 1.65 -8.49 1.88
N PHE A 70 2.24 -7.82 2.85
CA PHE A 70 3.31 -6.88 2.65
C PHE A 70 4.49 -7.56 1.96
N ASP A 71 5.24 -6.81 1.17
CA ASP A 71 6.43 -7.38 0.57
C ASP A 71 7.51 -7.64 1.65
N ALA A 72 8.49 -8.47 1.32
CA ALA A 72 9.45 -8.92 2.31
C ALA A 72 10.25 -7.77 2.93
N SER A 73 10.49 -6.69 2.17
CA SER A 73 11.27 -5.54 2.64
C SER A 73 10.49 -4.72 3.66
N ASP A 74 9.16 -4.63 3.53
CA ASP A 74 8.26 -3.99 4.51
C ASP A 74 8.24 -4.70 5.87
N LEU A 75 8.52 -6.00 5.89
CA LEU A 75 8.57 -6.81 7.11
C LEU A 75 9.94 -6.80 7.80
N MET A 76 10.95 -6.22 7.15
CA MET A 76 12.30 -6.09 7.72
C MET A 76 12.41 -4.84 8.61
N PRO A 77 13.38 -4.77 9.54
CA PRO A 77 13.74 -3.52 10.19
C PRO A 77 14.03 -2.44 9.15
N ALA A 78 13.63 -1.19 9.41
CA ALA A 78 13.76 -0.10 8.44
C ALA A 78 15.19 0.08 7.90
N ALA A 79 16.21 -0.10 8.77
CA ALA A 79 17.62 -0.04 8.38
C ALA A 79 18.03 -1.13 7.36
N VAL A 80 17.27 -2.21 7.28
CA VAL A 80 17.46 -3.30 6.32
C VAL A 80 16.56 -3.10 5.10
N GLY A 81 15.23 -3.11 5.29
CA GLY A 81 14.27 -3.08 4.17
C GLY A 81 14.41 -1.87 3.26
N ALA A 82 14.39 -0.67 3.86
CA ALA A 82 14.60 0.60 3.15
C ALA A 82 16.08 1.01 3.06
N GLY A 83 16.98 0.25 3.68
CA GLY A 83 18.42 0.51 3.74
C GLY A 83 19.20 -0.52 2.94
N SER A 84 19.93 -1.40 3.64
CA SER A 84 20.90 -2.31 3.02
C SER A 84 20.32 -3.23 1.94
N PHE A 85 19.06 -3.65 2.08
CA PHE A 85 18.38 -4.47 1.08
C PHE A 85 18.14 -3.68 -0.21
N TRP A 86 17.64 -2.45 -0.10
CA TRP A 86 17.38 -1.58 -1.25
C TRP A 86 18.69 -1.23 -1.98
N THR A 87 19.70 -0.76 -1.25
CA THR A 87 20.98 -0.35 -1.86
C THR A 87 21.69 -1.55 -2.48
N GLY A 88 21.82 -2.67 -1.75
CA GLY A 88 22.49 -3.86 -2.29
C GLY A 88 21.81 -4.44 -3.54
N THR A 89 20.47 -4.35 -3.62
CA THR A 89 19.74 -4.74 -4.84
C THR A 89 20.06 -3.81 -6.02
N LEU A 90 20.13 -2.50 -5.78
CA LEU A 90 20.51 -1.52 -6.81
C LEU A 90 21.96 -1.69 -7.27
N ASP A 91 22.89 -1.88 -6.33
CA ASP A 91 24.32 -2.03 -6.60
C ASP A 91 24.56 -3.29 -7.45
N TYR A 92 23.92 -4.42 -7.10
CA TYR A 92 23.96 -5.63 -7.90
C TYR A 92 23.43 -5.44 -9.33
N VAL A 93 22.27 -4.78 -9.47
CA VAL A 93 21.67 -4.48 -10.80
C VAL A 93 22.55 -3.50 -11.59
N ALA A 94 23.27 -2.60 -10.90
CA ALA A 94 24.25 -1.69 -11.49
C ALA A 94 25.56 -2.39 -11.90
N GLY A 95 25.74 -3.66 -11.53
CA GLY A 95 26.86 -4.51 -11.96
C GLY A 95 27.94 -4.74 -10.90
N GLU A 96 27.69 -4.38 -9.64
CA GLU A 96 28.59 -4.75 -8.54
C GLU A 96 28.48 -6.25 -8.24
N ASP A 97 29.63 -6.88 -7.96
CA ASP A 97 29.71 -8.30 -7.67
C ASP A 97 29.42 -8.57 -6.18
N LEU A 98 28.40 -9.38 -5.94
CA LEU A 98 27.96 -9.80 -4.60
C LEU A 98 29.04 -10.56 -3.82
N ASP A 99 29.99 -11.19 -4.51
CA ASP A 99 31.05 -12.00 -3.91
C ASP A 99 32.31 -11.19 -3.55
N THR A 100 32.33 -9.89 -3.85
CA THR A 100 33.52 -9.02 -3.65
C THR A 100 33.44 -8.11 -2.42
N THR A 101 32.34 -8.14 -1.66
CA THR A 101 32.12 -7.33 -0.45
C THR A 101 32.13 -8.17 0.83
#